data_AF-A0A7H1E083-F1
#
_entry.id   AF-A0A7H1E083-F1
#
_cell.length_a   1.000
_cell.length_b   1.000
_cell.length_c   1.000
_cell.angle_alpha   90.00
_cell.angle_beta   90.00
_cell.angle_gamma   90.00
#
_symmetry.space_group_name_H-M   'P 1'
#
loop_
_entity.id
_entity.type
_entity.pdbx_description
1 polymer ?
#
loop_
_entity_poly.entity_id
_entity_poly.type
_entity_poly.pdbx_seq_one_letter_code
_entity_poly.pdbx_strand_id
1 'polypeptide(L)'
;MKNLYNTTLLLFAAFILFSCRNSNEIPEDIHEHEEIEKLVITATNKNNASDVQIINYIGGVADGFLQLQQGATYAVKLDFQVKHDDHYESVNEEITAEKDEHFITFQFSDSDVAVKRASDDVVRTDGNKVGLSTEWKINSVSATGKANIKLVHTPNSVNQNYPTADNQQGQTSGGETDVNVLVYLH
;
A
#
# COMPACT_ATOMS: atom_id res chain seq x y z
N MET A 1 33.34 38.17 -53.91
CA MET A 1 33.13 36.90 -53.17
C MET A 1 33.74 37.02 -51.77
N LYS A 2 33.04 37.68 -50.85
CA LYS A 2 33.36 37.68 -49.42
C LYS A 2 32.03 37.76 -48.67
N ASN A 3 31.92 37.03 -47.56
CA ASN A 3 30.89 37.15 -46.51
C ASN A 3 29.72 36.14 -46.51
N LEU A 4 29.83 34.97 -47.15
CA LEU A 4 28.80 33.91 -47.00
C LEU A 4 29.03 32.99 -45.77
N TYR A 5 30.19 33.06 -45.12
CA TYR A 5 30.51 32.20 -43.97
C TYR A 5 29.98 32.73 -42.62
N ASN A 6 29.58 34.00 -42.54
CA ASN A 6 29.15 34.62 -41.27
C ASN A 6 27.63 34.51 -41.02
N THR A 7 26.85 34.17 -42.05
CA THR A 7 25.39 34.07 -41.95
C THR A 7 24.93 32.67 -41.52
N THR A 8 25.71 31.63 -41.81
CA THR A 8 25.41 30.24 -41.44
C THR A 8 25.54 30.00 -39.94
N LEU A 9 26.45 30.71 -39.26
CA LEU A 9 26.68 30.57 -37.82
C LEU A 9 25.55 31.22 -36.98
N LEU A 10 24.93 32.27 -37.51
CA LEU A 10 23.79 32.96 -36.89
C LEU A 10 22.48 32.17 -37.01
N LEU A 11 22.30 31.41 -38.10
CA LEU A 11 21.16 30.52 -38.29
C LEU A 11 21.23 29.28 -37.37
N PHE A 12 22.42 28.78 -37.04
CA PHE A 12 22.58 27.64 -36.13
C PHE A 12 22.26 27.99 -34.66
N ALA A 13 22.55 29.23 -34.24
CA ALA A 13 22.23 29.72 -32.90
C ALA A 13 20.71 29.89 -32.65
N ALA A 14 19.93 30.17 -33.71
CA ALA A 14 18.47 30.32 -33.60
C ALA A 14 17.73 28.98 -33.38
N PHE A 15 18.29 27.85 -33.80
CA PHE A 15 17.71 26.52 -33.55
C PHE A 15 17.86 26.06 -32.09
N ILE A 16 18.82 26.61 -31.33
CA ILE A 16 19.04 26.24 -29.93
C ILE A 16 17.97 26.88 -29.02
N LEU A 17 17.38 28.01 -29.43
CA LEU A 17 16.35 28.72 -28.68
C LEU A 17 14.93 28.17 -28.90
N PHE A 18 14.73 27.33 -29.92
CA PHE A 18 13.47 26.62 -30.19
C PHE A 18 13.50 25.14 -29.77
N SER A 19 14.60 24.64 -29.20
CA SER A 19 14.57 23.41 -28.38
C SER A 19 13.96 23.68 -27.00
N CYS A 20 12.83 24.39 -26.97
CA CYS A 20 11.92 24.32 -25.83
C CYS A 20 11.20 22.98 -25.94
N ARG A 21 11.69 22.03 -25.13
CA ARG A 21 11.06 20.78 -24.69
C ARG A 21 9.79 20.39 -25.46
N ASN A 22 9.97 19.42 -26.35
CA ASN A 22 8.89 18.60 -26.82
C ASN A 22 8.59 17.55 -25.72
N SER A 23 7.80 17.92 -24.72
CA SER A 23 6.99 16.96 -23.99
C SER A 23 5.83 17.72 -23.36
N ASN A 24 4.62 17.37 -23.75
CA ASN A 24 3.38 17.65 -23.01
C ASN A 24 3.36 16.85 -21.69
N GLU A 25 4.52 16.66 -21.06
CA GLU A 25 4.63 16.13 -19.71
C GLU A 25 4.37 17.33 -18.81
N ILE A 26 3.09 17.55 -18.53
CA ILE A 26 2.69 18.08 -17.23
C ILE A 26 3.52 17.27 -16.22
N PRO A 27 4.31 17.89 -15.33
CA PRO A 27 4.93 17.14 -14.25
C PRO A 27 3.84 16.27 -13.64
N GLU A 28 4.07 14.96 -13.52
CA GLU A 28 3.15 14.17 -12.71
C GLU A 28 2.99 14.91 -11.40
N ASP A 29 1.75 15.17 -11.01
CA ASP A 29 1.45 15.82 -9.76
C ASP A 29 2.06 14.90 -8.70
N ILE A 30 3.16 15.35 -8.09
CA ILE A 30 3.72 14.62 -6.95
C ILE A 30 2.69 14.88 -5.87
N HIS A 31 1.80 13.91 -5.65
CA HIS A 31 0.85 14.00 -4.55
C HIS A 31 1.68 14.15 -3.28
N GLU A 32 1.56 15.31 -2.59
CA GLU A 32 2.21 15.49 -1.30
C GLU A 32 1.50 14.54 -0.32
N HIS A 33 2.19 13.46 0.05
CA HIS A 33 1.65 12.47 0.99
C HIS A 33 1.46 13.11 2.36
N GLU A 34 0.20 13.29 2.76
CA GLU A 34 -0.13 13.62 4.14
C GLU A 34 0.22 12.43 5.06
N GLU A 35 0.65 12.72 6.29
CA GLU A 35 1.02 11.68 7.24
C GLU A 35 -0.20 10.79 7.58
N ILE A 36 -0.10 9.49 7.30
CA ILE A 36 -1.15 8.52 7.62
C ILE A 36 -1.19 8.31 9.13
N GLU A 37 -2.21 8.85 9.78
CA GLU A 37 -2.34 8.81 11.24
C GLU A 37 -3.21 7.65 11.75
N LYS A 38 -4.02 7.05 10.87
CA LYS A 38 -5.01 6.04 11.25
C LYS A 38 -5.11 4.88 10.27
N LEU A 39 -5.31 3.69 10.82
CA LEU A 39 -5.68 2.49 10.07
C LEU A 39 -6.98 1.92 10.63
N VAL A 40 -7.98 1.72 9.76
CA VAL A 40 -9.18 0.93 10.08
C VAL A 40 -9.03 -0.46 9.49
N ILE A 41 -9.12 -1.48 10.34
CA ILE A 41 -9.05 -2.89 9.96
C ILE A 41 -10.45 -3.48 10.09
N THR A 42 -11.02 -3.93 8.98
CA THR A 42 -12.32 -4.62 8.97
C THR A 42 -12.11 -6.09 8.65
N ALA A 43 -12.45 -6.99 9.58
CA ALA A 43 -12.44 -8.44 9.38
C ALA A 43 -13.88 -8.97 9.36
N THR A 44 -14.27 -9.63 8.27
CA THR A 44 -15.59 -10.24 8.10
C THR A 44 -15.46 -11.75 7.95
N ASN A 45 -16.15 -12.52 8.78
CA ASN A 45 -16.12 -13.97 8.71
C ASN A 45 -16.79 -14.48 7.42
N LYS A 46 -16.06 -15.26 6.60
CA LYS A 46 -16.58 -15.76 5.31
C LYS A 46 -17.75 -16.75 5.46
N ASN A 47 -17.88 -17.39 6.61
CA ASN A 47 -18.98 -18.31 6.90
C ASN A 47 -20.16 -17.61 7.61
N ASN A 48 -19.98 -16.37 8.08
CA ASN A 48 -21.00 -15.59 8.75
C ASN A 48 -20.80 -14.09 8.44
N ALA A 49 -21.43 -13.58 7.39
CA ALA A 49 -21.28 -12.19 6.97
C ALA A 49 -21.75 -11.16 8.01
N SER A 50 -22.47 -11.57 9.05
CA SER A 50 -22.86 -10.70 10.18
C SER A 50 -21.79 -10.61 11.27
N ASP A 51 -20.80 -11.50 11.27
CA ASP A 51 -19.62 -11.41 12.14
C ASP A 51 -18.60 -10.49 11.47
N VAL A 52 -18.76 -9.19 11.73
CA VAL A 52 -17.90 -8.11 11.28
C VAL A 52 -17.22 -7.48 12.49
N GLN A 53 -15.91 -7.40 12.45
CA GLN A 53 -15.07 -6.81 13.48
C GLN A 53 -14.29 -5.65 12.90
N ILE A 54 -14.27 -4.52 13.61
CA ILE A 54 -13.61 -3.30 13.18
C ILE A 54 -12.68 -2.84 14.29
N ILE A 55 -11.39 -2.66 13.95
CA ILE A 55 -10.37 -2.12 14.84
C ILE A 55 -9.86 -0.82 14.25
N ASN A 56 -9.80 0.23 15.07
CA ASN A 56 -9.12 1.47 14.73
C ASN A 56 -7.75 1.46 15.41
N TYR A 57 -6.71 1.74 14.63
CA TYR A 57 -5.39 2.03 15.14
C TYR A 57 -5.09 3.50 14.90
N ILE A 58 -4.86 4.26 15.97
CA ILE A 58 -4.63 5.72 15.91
C ILE A 58 -3.48 6.06 16.85
N GLY A 59 -2.50 6.83 16.37
CA GLY A 59 -1.42 7.36 17.22
C GLY A 59 -0.63 6.28 17.97
N GLY A 60 -0.43 5.11 17.34
CA GLY A 60 0.33 4.02 17.92
C GLY A 60 -0.49 3.00 18.74
N VAL A 61 -1.80 3.18 18.88
CA VAL A 61 -2.66 2.39 19.77
C VAL A 61 -3.86 1.82 19.02
N ALA A 62 -4.09 0.51 19.14
CA ALA A 62 -5.34 -0.13 18.73
C ALA A 62 -6.44 0.08 19.78
N ASP A 63 -7.65 0.40 19.35
CA ASP A 63 -8.84 0.55 20.23
C ASP A 63 -9.43 -0.79 20.70
N GLY A 64 -8.91 -1.90 20.19
CA GLY A 64 -9.35 -3.25 20.53
C GLY A 64 -8.47 -4.33 19.92
N PHE A 65 -9.05 -5.50 19.73
CA PHE A 65 -8.39 -6.68 19.22
C PHE A 65 -9.36 -7.54 18.39
N LEU A 66 -8.84 -8.30 17.44
CA LEU A 66 -9.63 -9.18 16.60
C LEU A 66 -9.85 -10.51 17.31
N GLN A 67 -11.11 -10.90 17.48
CA GLN A 67 -11.56 -12.18 18.05
C GLN A 67 -11.71 -13.20 16.91
N LEU A 68 -10.63 -13.88 16.59
CA LEU A 68 -10.54 -14.75 15.41
C LEU A 68 -10.67 -16.21 15.81
N GLN A 69 -11.49 -16.96 15.10
CA GLN A 69 -11.70 -18.37 15.42
C GLN A 69 -10.75 -19.29 14.65
N GLN A 70 -10.11 -20.22 15.34
CA GLN A 70 -9.34 -21.28 14.70
C GLN A 70 -10.21 -22.04 13.69
N GLY A 71 -9.67 -22.26 12.49
CA GLY A 71 -10.36 -22.92 11.38
C GLY A 71 -11.25 -22.01 10.54
N ALA A 72 -11.54 -20.79 11.00
CA ALA A 72 -12.31 -19.82 10.23
C ALA A 72 -11.42 -19.09 9.19
N THR A 73 -12.07 -18.45 8.23
CA THR A 73 -11.43 -17.55 7.27
C THR A 73 -12.16 -16.22 7.28
N TYR A 74 -11.39 -15.13 7.37
CA TYR A 74 -11.91 -13.77 7.42
C TYR A 74 -11.48 -13.02 6.15
N ALA A 75 -12.41 -12.34 5.50
CA ALA A 75 -12.08 -11.30 4.53
C ALA A 75 -11.65 -10.06 5.30
N VAL A 76 -10.43 -9.58 5.07
CA VAL A 76 -9.82 -8.45 5.77
C VAL A 76 -9.60 -7.30 4.81
N LYS A 77 -10.14 -6.13 5.14
CA LYS A 77 -9.94 -4.87 4.43
C LYS A 77 -9.21 -3.87 5.30
N LEU A 78 -8.27 -3.16 4.69
CA LEU A 78 -7.49 -2.10 5.30
C LEU A 78 -7.90 -0.76 4.71
N ASP A 79 -8.16 0.21 5.57
CA ASP A 79 -8.47 1.58 5.19
C ASP A 79 -7.52 2.54 5.91
N PHE A 80 -6.53 3.01 5.15
CA PHE A 80 -5.53 3.97 5.63
C PHE A 80 -6.12 5.36 5.56
N GLN A 81 -5.97 6.14 6.63
CA GLN A 81 -6.62 7.43 6.76
C GLN A 81 -5.65 8.51 7.26
N VAL A 82 -5.75 9.68 6.65
CA VAL A 82 -5.09 10.92 7.08
C VAL A 82 -6.07 11.75 7.89
N LYS A 83 -5.56 12.66 8.71
CA LYS A 83 -6.39 13.50 9.56
C LYS A 83 -6.50 14.89 8.97
N HIS A 84 -7.73 15.31 8.74
CA HIS A 84 -8.09 16.70 8.53
C HIS A 84 -8.64 17.31 9.82
N ASP A 85 -8.93 18.62 9.79
CA ASP A 85 -9.33 19.39 10.99
C ASP A 85 -10.50 18.76 11.76
N ASP A 86 -11.50 18.23 11.06
CA ASP A 86 -12.75 17.74 11.65
C ASP A 86 -13.01 16.23 11.44
N HIS A 87 -12.23 15.54 10.61
CA HIS A 87 -12.45 14.14 10.31
C HIS A 87 -11.18 13.41 9.84
N TYR A 88 -11.28 12.09 9.72
CA TYR A 88 -10.29 11.28 9.03
C TYR A 88 -10.81 10.94 7.64
N GLU A 89 -9.97 11.11 6.61
CA GLU A 89 -10.28 10.80 5.22
C GLU A 89 -9.45 9.60 4.75
N SER A 90 -10.05 8.74 3.94
CA SER A 90 -9.37 7.59 3.36
C SER A 90 -8.40 8.03 2.27
N VAL A 91 -7.17 7.54 2.32
CA VAL A 91 -6.17 7.72 1.25
C VAL A 91 -6.03 6.48 0.37
N ASN A 92 -6.95 5.50 0.49
CA ASN A 92 -6.88 4.30 -0.33
C ASN A 92 -7.07 4.56 -1.82
N GLU A 93 -7.77 5.64 -2.21
CA GLU A 93 -7.89 6.05 -3.61
C GLU A 93 -6.52 6.44 -4.19
N GLU A 94 -5.73 7.20 -3.42
CA GLU A 94 -4.37 7.60 -3.76
C GLU A 94 -3.43 6.38 -3.78
N ILE A 95 -3.44 5.53 -2.73
CA ILE A 95 -2.69 4.26 -2.71
C ILE A 95 -3.04 3.38 -3.93
N THR A 96 -4.29 3.44 -4.41
CA THR A 96 -4.72 2.69 -5.60
C THR A 96 -4.21 3.32 -6.89
N ALA A 97 -4.24 4.65 -7.00
CA ALA A 97 -3.67 5.38 -8.14
C ALA A 97 -2.15 5.15 -8.22
N GLU A 98 -1.46 5.19 -7.08
CA GLU A 98 -0.02 5.01 -6.90
C GLU A 98 0.35 3.58 -6.49
N LYS A 99 -0.43 2.60 -6.95
CA LYS A 99 -0.26 1.18 -6.60
C LYS A 99 1.16 0.65 -6.78
N ASP A 100 1.92 1.19 -7.72
CA ASP A 100 3.30 0.75 -8.01
C ASP A 100 4.33 1.32 -7.02
N GLU A 101 3.93 2.33 -6.22
CA GLU A 101 4.73 2.87 -5.13
C GLU A 101 4.42 2.21 -3.79
N HIS A 102 3.28 1.53 -3.66
CA HIS A 102 2.82 1.01 -2.38
C HIS A 102 2.82 -0.51 -2.29
N PHE A 103 3.18 -1.05 -1.12
CA PHE A 103 3.02 -2.46 -0.83
C PHE A 103 2.78 -2.74 0.65
N ILE A 104 1.81 -3.61 0.94
CA ILE A 104 1.44 -3.97 2.32
C ILE A 104 2.04 -5.32 2.68
N THR A 105 2.70 -5.37 3.84
CA THR A 105 3.24 -6.60 4.41
C THR A 105 2.54 -6.96 5.72
N PHE A 106 2.43 -8.26 5.97
CA PHE A 106 1.82 -8.84 7.15
C PHE A 106 2.81 -9.74 7.85
N GLN A 107 2.88 -9.68 9.18
CA GLN A 107 3.66 -10.62 9.97
C GLN A 107 2.86 -11.01 11.21
N PHE A 108 2.84 -12.31 11.52
CA PHE A 108 2.09 -12.84 12.65
C PHE A 108 3.03 -13.40 13.71
N SER A 109 2.74 -13.12 14.97
CA SER A 109 3.44 -13.70 16.13
C SER A 109 2.45 -14.36 17.06
N ASP A 110 2.84 -15.47 17.70
CA ASP A 110 1.99 -16.25 18.60
C ASP A 110 0.65 -16.68 17.97
N SER A 111 0.60 -16.79 16.65
CA SER A 111 -0.56 -17.24 15.85
C SER A 111 -0.07 -17.75 14.50
N ASP A 112 -0.80 -18.69 13.91
CA ASP A 112 -0.57 -19.18 12.55
C ASP A 112 -1.74 -18.73 11.67
N VAL A 113 -1.47 -17.70 10.87
CA VAL A 113 -2.42 -17.11 9.94
C VAL A 113 -1.83 -17.21 8.53
N ALA A 114 -2.54 -17.92 7.66
CA ALA A 114 -2.23 -17.97 6.24
C ALA A 114 -2.99 -16.85 5.52
N VAL A 115 -2.23 -15.93 4.91
CA VAL A 115 -2.79 -14.80 4.15
C VAL A 115 -2.94 -15.18 2.68
N LYS A 116 -4.02 -14.77 2.05
CA LYS A 116 -4.18 -14.73 0.60
C LYS A 116 -4.60 -13.33 0.18
N ARG A 117 -4.02 -12.79 -0.89
CA ARG A 117 -4.50 -11.54 -1.49
C ARG A 117 -5.86 -11.81 -2.14
N ALA A 118 -6.85 -10.98 -1.84
CA ALA A 118 -8.21 -11.20 -2.34
C ALA A 118 -8.25 -11.07 -3.87
N SER A 119 -9.23 -11.71 -4.52
CA SER A 119 -9.34 -11.66 -5.99
C SER A 119 -9.51 -10.25 -6.54
N ASP A 120 -10.20 -9.41 -5.77
CA ASP A 120 -10.57 -8.01 -6.03
C ASP A 120 -9.59 -6.99 -5.41
N ASP A 121 -8.43 -7.43 -4.90
CA ASP A 121 -7.37 -6.52 -4.43
C ASP A 121 -6.71 -5.76 -5.59
N VAL A 122 -6.10 -4.62 -5.27
CA VAL A 122 -5.43 -3.74 -6.24
C VAL A 122 -4.20 -4.44 -6.83
N VAL A 123 -4.13 -4.51 -8.17
CA VAL A 123 -3.06 -5.21 -8.90
C VAL A 123 -2.05 -4.21 -9.45
N ARG A 124 -0.81 -4.29 -8.97
CA ARG A 124 0.37 -3.56 -9.47
C ARG A 124 0.65 -3.91 -10.93
N THR A 125 1.40 -3.04 -11.62
CA THR A 125 1.82 -3.26 -13.01
C THR A 125 2.69 -4.50 -13.16
N ASP A 126 3.43 -4.87 -12.12
CA ASP A 126 4.24 -6.11 -12.04
C ASP A 126 3.41 -7.39 -11.76
N GLY A 127 2.09 -7.26 -11.56
CA GLY A 127 1.17 -8.36 -11.30
C GLY A 127 1.04 -8.76 -9.82
N ASN A 128 1.84 -8.19 -8.91
CA ASN A 128 1.62 -8.35 -7.47
C ASN A 128 0.40 -7.55 -7.01
N LYS A 129 -0.23 -7.99 -5.92
CA LYS A 129 -1.37 -7.32 -5.30
C LYS A 129 -0.93 -6.52 -4.08
N VAL A 130 -1.39 -5.28 -3.97
CA VAL A 130 -0.93 -4.29 -2.98
C VAL A 130 -1.19 -4.76 -1.54
N GLY A 131 -2.35 -5.37 -1.26
CA GLY A 131 -2.73 -5.90 0.05
C GLY A 131 -3.82 -5.15 0.79
N LEU A 132 -4.56 -4.27 0.11
CA LEU A 132 -5.68 -3.55 0.74
C LEU A 132 -6.83 -4.51 1.06
N SER A 133 -7.00 -5.56 0.26
CA SER A 133 -7.97 -6.64 0.47
C SER A 133 -7.31 -8.01 0.53
N THR A 134 -7.53 -8.75 1.61
CA THR A 134 -6.94 -10.07 1.85
C THR A 134 -7.94 -11.06 2.47
N GLU A 135 -7.60 -12.33 2.47
CA GLU A 135 -8.26 -13.38 3.22
C GLU A 135 -7.29 -13.99 4.22
N TRP A 136 -7.69 -14.07 5.49
CA TRP A 136 -6.89 -14.62 6.58
C TRP A 136 -7.50 -15.94 7.03
N LYS A 137 -6.83 -17.04 6.72
CA LYS A 137 -7.18 -18.36 7.24
C LYS A 137 -6.45 -18.60 8.55
N ILE A 138 -7.22 -18.80 9.62
CA ILE A 138 -6.70 -18.93 10.98
C ILE A 138 -6.39 -20.40 11.26
N ASN A 139 -5.13 -20.81 11.13
CA ASN A 139 -4.73 -22.18 11.43
C ASN A 139 -4.60 -22.40 12.95
N SER A 140 -4.14 -21.37 13.67
CA SER A 140 -4.17 -21.29 15.14
C SER A 140 -4.08 -19.83 15.61
N VAL A 141 -4.63 -19.54 16.79
CA VAL A 141 -4.55 -18.24 17.46
C VAL A 141 -4.33 -18.44 18.96
N SER A 142 -3.65 -17.50 19.60
CA SER A 142 -3.39 -17.45 21.04
C SER A 142 -3.93 -16.12 21.59
N ALA A 143 -4.22 -16.05 22.89
CA ALA A 143 -4.55 -14.78 23.55
C ALA A 143 -3.41 -13.73 23.51
N THR A 144 -2.21 -14.11 23.09
CA THR A 144 -1.07 -13.19 22.85
C THR A 144 -0.77 -13.00 21.36
N GLY A 145 -1.62 -13.53 20.48
CA GLY A 145 -1.50 -13.43 19.03
C GLY A 145 -1.41 -11.98 18.59
N LYS A 146 -0.59 -11.70 17.57
CA LYS A 146 -0.47 -10.35 17.00
C LYS A 146 -0.35 -10.40 15.49
N ALA A 147 -0.95 -9.43 14.82
CA ALA A 147 -0.69 -9.07 13.45
C ALA A 147 0.10 -7.76 13.42
N ASN A 148 1.26 -7.79 12.79
CA ASN A 148 1.98 -6.60 12.38
C ASN A 148 1.65 -6.31 10.91
N ILE A 149 1.12 -5.12 10.65
CA ILE A 149 0.71 -4.67 9.32
C ILE A 149 1.56 -3.44 8.99
N LYS A 150 2.19 -3.44 7.82
CA LYS A 150 2.97 -2.29 7.35
C LYS A 150 2.55 -1.86 5.97
N LEU A 151 2.38 -0.55 5.76
CA LEU A 151 2.40 0.06 4.44
C LEU A 151 3.83 0.51 4.16
N VAL A 152 4.37 0.08 3.02
CA VAL A 152 5.72 0.43 2.55
C VAL A 152 5.58 1.28 1.30
N HIS A 153 6.12 2.50 1.35
CA HIS A 153 6.22 3.42 0.22
C HIS A 153 7.55 3.22 -0.52
N THR A 154 7.47 3.30 -1.84
CA THR A 154 8.56 3.15 -2.81
C THR A 154 9.52 1.97 -2.55
N PRO A 155 9.03 0.73 -2.34
CA PRO A 155 9.93 -0.41 -2.23
C PRO A 155 10.68 -0.65 -3.54
N ASN A 156 11.98 -0.96 -3.47
CA ASN A 156 12.79 -1.33 -4.64
C ASN A 156 12.29 -2.62 -5.30
N SER A 157 11.75 -3.53 -4.50
CA SER A 157 11.10 -4.76 -4.99
C SER A 157 10.05 -5.26 -4.04
N VAL A 158 9.08 -6.01 -4.58
CA VAL A 158 7.98 -6.62 -3.83
C VAL A 158 7.86 -8.10 -4.18
N ASN A 159 7.39 -8.91 -3.25
CA ASN A 159 7.04 -10.30 -3.46
C ASN A 159 5.79 -10.64 -2.66
N GLN A 160 4.63 -10.70 -3.32
CA GLN A 160 3.38 -11.08 -2.65
C GLN A 160 3.37 -12.52 -2.16
N ASN A 161 4.12 -13.42 -2.81
CA ASN A 161 4.12 -14.85 -2.53
C ASN A 161 5.12 -15.24 -1.42
N TYR A 162 5.55 -14.28 -0.61
CA TYR A 162 6.34 -14.56 0.58
C TYR A 162 5.44 -14.80 1.80
N PRO A 163 5.71 -15.80 2.65
CA PRO A 163 6.77 -16.80 2.50
C PRO A 163 6.49 -17.89 1.45
N THR A 164 5.23 -18.10 1.07
CA THR A 164 4.87 -19.07 0.01
C THR A 164 3.68 -18.55 -0.83
N ALA A 165 3.43 -19.16 -1.99
CA ALA A 165 2.24 -18.84 -2.78
C ALA A 165 0.92 -19.10 -2.01
N ASP A 166 0.95 -19.95 -0.98
CA ASP A 166 -0.19 -20.27 -0.11
C ASP A 166 -0.26 -19.47 1.18
N ASN A 167 0.75 -18.66 1.47
CA ASN A 167 0.79 -17.72 2.57
C ASN A 167 1.46 -16.43 2.09
N GLN A 168 0.64 -15.50 1.63
CA GLN A 168 1.00 -14.28 0.92
C GLN A 168 1.14 -13.07 1.86
N GLN A 169 1.90 -13.26 2.95
CA GLN A 169 2.26 -12.22 3.91
C GLN A 169 2.98 -11.04 3.26
N GLY A 170 3.68 -11.27 2.16
CA GLY A 170 4.36 -10.23 1.40
C GLY A 170 5.74 -9.93 1.98
N GLN A 171 6.64 -9.51 1.09
CA GLN A 171 7.97 -9.04 1.43
C GLN A 171 8.35 -7.89 0.50
N THR A 172 9.09 -6.92 1.02
CA THR A 172 9.71 -5.84 0.25
C THR A 172 11.22 -5.83 0.43
N SER A 173 11.93 -5.12 -0.45
CA SER A 173 13.30 -4.65 -0.20
C SER A 173 13.38 -3.15 -0.46
N GLY A 174 14.10 -2.41 0.40
CA GLY A 174 14.06 -0.94 0.38
C GLY A 174 12.69 -0.38 0.72
N GLY A 175 12.46 0.89 0.35
CA GLY A 175 11.26 1.65 0.69
C GLY A 175 11.26 2.20 2.10
N GLU A 176 10.39 3.20 2.31
CA GLU A 176 10.10 3.79 3.62
C GLU A 176 8.83 3.17 4.20
N THR A 177 8.69 3.19 5.52
CA THR A 177 7.51 2.64 6.20
C THR A 177 6.64 3.79 6.68
N ASP A 178 5.56 4.08 5.96
CA ASP A 178 4.62 5.14 6.36
C ASP A 178 3.78 4.68 7.55
N VAL A 179 3.44 3.39 7.58
CA VAL A 179 2.57 2.83 8.62
C VAL A 179 3.16 1.53 9.14
N ASN A 180 3.21 1.40 10.48
CA ASN A 180 3.64 0.20 11.17
C ASN A 180 2.74 -0.09 12.37
N VAL A 181 1.74 -0.95 12.16
CA VAL A 181 0.67 -1.23 13.10
C VAL A 181 0.86 -2.59 13.75
N LEU A 182 0.59 -2.68 15.05
CA LEU A 182 0.52 -3.94 15.78
C LEU A 182 -0.87 -4.09 16.40
N VAL A 183 -1.63 -5.09 15.98
CA VAL A 183 -2.97 -5.40 16.52
C VAL A 183 -2.97 -6.79 17.14
N TYR A 184 -3.66 -6.93 18.27
CA TYR A 184 -3.81 -8.21 18.95
C TYR A 184 -4.88 -9.09 18.28
N LEU A 185 -4.60 -10.38 18.23
CA LEU A 185 -5.46 -11.45 17.75
C LEU A 185 -5.75 -12.35 18.94
N HIS A 186 -7.02 -12.63 19.22
CA HIS A 186 -7.47 -13.49 20.31
C HIS A 186 -8.31 -14.64 19.77
#